data_AF-A0A8E2LFP6-F1
#
_entry.id   AF-A0A8E2LFP6-F1
#
_cell.length_a   1.000
_cell.length_b   1.000
_cell.length_c   1.000
_cell.angle_alpha   90.00
_cell.angle_beta   90.00
_cell.angle_gamma   90.00
#
_symmetry.space_group_name_H-M   'P 1'
#
loop_
_entity.id
_entity.type
_entity.pdbx_description
1 polymer ?
#
loop_
_entity_poly.entity_id
_entity_poly.type
_entity_poly.pdbx_seq_one_letter_code
_entity_poly.pdbx_strand_id
1 'polypeptide(L)'
;EKVITRILGVPKEEIYVQDGQVYINSKELDTFYGKVHRLGYSQEEYFESMDKNKISYNKEEMEKLFKQNIKKITLGKNEFFVSGDDWLRSDQMKIKTGDIIGIVIGYKNKN
;
A
#
# COMPACT_ATOMS: atom_id res chain seq x y z
N GLU A 1 -11.18 1.73 -16.59
CA GLU A 1 -9.76 1.33 -16.74
C GLU A 1 -9.51 0.06 -15.92
N LYS A 2 -8.53 -0.77 -16.27
CA LYS A 2 -8.16 -1.97 -15.51
C LYS A 2 -6.81 -1.71 -14.85
N VAL A 3 -6.71 -1.93 -13.54
CA VAL A 3 -5.49 -1.66 -12.76
C VAL A 3 -5.05 -2.91 -12.02
N ILE A 4 -3.75 -3.01 -11.71
CA ILE A 4 -3.18 -4.04 -10.85
C ILE A 4 -2.94 -3.42 -9.47
N THR A 5 -3.46 -4.06 -8.44
CA THR A 5 -3.36 -3.60 -7.05
C THR A 5 -3.19 -4.80 -6.12
N ARG A 6 -2.64 -4.58 -4.92
CA ARG A 6 -2.52 -5.59 -3.88
C ARG A 6 -3.76 -5.56 -2.98
N ILE A 7 -4.25 -6.73 -2.59
CA ILE A 7 -5.21 -6.87 -1.50
C ILE A 7 -4.44 -6.73 -0.18
N LEU A 8 -4.77 -5.69 0.59
CA LEU A 8 -4.26 -5.48 1.94
C LEU A 8 -5.22 -6.02 3.01
N GLY A 9 -6.52 -6.11 2.70
CA GLY A 9 -7.53 -6.62 3.62
C GLY A 9 -8.61 -7.44 2.95
N VAL A 10 -9.08 -8.45 3.67
CA VAL A 10 -10.10 -9.40 3.21
C VAL A 10 -11.42 -9.23 3.99
N PRO A 11 -12.54 -9.82 3.50
CA PRO A 11 -13.83 -9.65 4.13
C PRO A 11 -13.84 -9.91 5.65
N LYS A 12 -14.61 -9.08 6.36
CA LYS A 12 -14.78 -9.09 7.83
C LYS A 12 -13.57 -8.63 8.64
N GLU A 13 -12.46 -8.26 8.01
CA GLU A 13 -11.35 -7.64 8.71
C GLU A 13 -11.61 -6.16 8.99
N GLU A 14 -10.98 -5.67 10.04
CA GLU A 14 -10.85 -4.25 10.33
C GLU A 14 -9.45 -3.77 9.89
N ILE A 15 -9.38 -2.74 9.06
CA ILE A 15 -8.12 -2.17 8.57
C ILE A 15 -8.01 -0.71 8.95
N TYR A 16 -6.81 -0.29 9.34
CA TYR A 16 -6.43 1.12 9.44
C TYR A 16 -4.95 1.30 9.11
N VAL A 17 -4.56 2.55 8.88
CA VAL A 17 -3.16 2.94 8.69
C VAL A 17 -2.83 4.03 9.70
N GLN A 18 -1.74 3.84 10.44
CA GLN A 18 -1.24 4.81 11.40
C GLN A 18 0.24 5.06 11.15
N ASP A 19 0.63 6.33 10.96
CA ASP A 19 2.02 6.72 10.60
C ASP A 19 2.60 5.86 9.45
N GLY A 20 1.77 5.61 8.43
CA GLY A 20 2.11 4.78 7.27
C GLY A 20 2.20 3.28 7.52
N GLN A 21 2.01 2.80 8.75
CA GLN A 21 1.95 1.37 9.07
C GLN A 21 0.52 0.85 8.93
N VAL A 22 0.33 -0.26 8.22
CA VAL A 22 -0.95 -0.94 8.05
C VAL A 22 -1.21 -1.86 9.25
N TYR A 23 -2.45 -1.85 9.72
CA TYR A 23 -2.93 -2.72 10.79
C TYR A 23 -4.19 -3.46 10.35
N ILE A 24 -4.26 -4.75 10.68
CA ILE A 24 -5.41 -5.63 10.43
C ILE A 24 -5.88 -6.20 11.77
N ASN A 25 -7.15 -6.01 12.11
CA ASN A 25 -7.75 -6.42 13.38
C ASN A 25 -6.91 -5.97 14.59
N SER A 26 -6.44 -4.72 14.54
CA SER A 26 -5.57 -4.10 15.55
C SER A 26 -4.21 -4.79 15.76
N LYS A 27 -3.76 -5.60 14.78
CA LYS A 27 -2.41 -6.16 14.72
C LYS A 27 -1.65 -5.55 13.56
N GLU A 28 -0.36 -5.32 13.77
CA GLU A 28 0.53 -4.85 12.72
C GLU A 28 0.60 -5.87 11.57
N LEU A 29 0.48 -5.39 10.34
CA LEU A 29 0.77 -6.19 9.16
C LEU A 29 2.29 -6.24 8.96
N ASP A 30 2.95 -7.20 9.61
CA ASP A 30 4.42 -7.36 9.58
C ASP A 30 4.86 -8.04 8.27
N THR A 31 5.07 -7.22 7.24
CA THR A 31 5.53 -7.64 5.91
C THR A 31 6.09 -6.46 5.13
N PHE A 32 6.81 -6.72 4.04
CA PHE A 32 7.41 -5.66 3.21
C PHE A 32 6.37 -4.71 2.58
N TYR A 33 5.12 -5.14 2.40
CA TYR A 33 4.03 -4.27 1.92
C TYR A 33 3.12 -3.75 3.05
N GLY A 34 3.50 -4.02 4.31
CA GLY A 34 2.77 -3.62 5.50
C GLY A 34 2.94 -2.15 5.86
N LYS A 35 3.90 -1.47 5.23
CA LYS A 35 4.16 -0.05 5.42
C LYS A 35 4.06 0.69 4.09
N VAL A 36 3.84 2.00 4.13
CA VAL A 36 3.87 2.86 2.95
C VAL A 36 5.24 2.78 2.28
N HIS A 37 5.23 2.50 0.98
CA HIS A 37 6.42 2.50 0.13
C HIS A 37 6.25 3.45 -1.04
N ARG A 38 7.39 3.97 -1.51
CA ARG A 38 7.49 4.79 -2.73
C ARG A 38 8.66 4.29 -3.56
N LEU A 39 8.40 3.94 -4.82
CA LEU A 39 9.40 3.35 -5.72
C LEU A 39 10.07 2.08 -5.15
N GLY A 40 9.34 1.34 -4.30
CA GLY A 40 9.87 0.16 -3.60
C GLY A 40 10.76 0.46 -2.39
N TYR A 41 10.94 1.73 -2.02
CA TYR A 41 11.72 2.14 -0.86
C TYR A 41 10.84 2.45 0.35
N SER A 42 11.34 2.12 1.54
CA SER A 42 10.91 2.74 2.79
C SER A 42 11.25 4.23 2.83
N GLN A 43 10.79 4.95 3.84
CA GLN A 43 11.07 6.39 3.98
C GLN A 43 12.56 6.70 4.02
N GLU A 44 13.33 5.97 4.84
CA GLU A 44 14.76 6.19 5.03
C GLU A 44 15.51 5.90 3.73
N GLU A 45 15.28 4.73 3.14
CA GLU A 45 15.89 4.34 1.87
C GLU A 45 15.52 5.31 0.73
N TYR A 46 14.31 5.85 0.74
CA TYR A 46 13.88 6.83 -0.25
C TYR A 46 14.71 8.12 -0.14
N PHE A 47 14.82 8.71 1.05
CA PHE A 47 15.59 9.95 1.23
C PHE A 47 17.07 9.74 0.95
N GLU A 48 17.66 8.65 1.44
CA GLU A 48 19.05 8.30 1.15
C GLU A 48 19.29 8.14 -0.36
N SER A 49 18.39 7.45 -1.06
CA SER A 49 18.49 7.24 -2.50
C SER A 49 18.36 8.56 -3.27
N MET A 50 17.41 9.43 -2.92
CA MET A 50 17.22 10.71 -3.60
C MET A 50 18.42 11.64 -3.39
N ASP A 51 18.92 11.75 -2.16
CA ASP A 51 20.06 12.60 -1.82
C ASP A 51 21.34 12.09 -2.51
N LYS A 52 21.61 10.79 -2.46
CA LYS A 52 22.77 10.15 -3.11
C LYS A 52 22.78 10.38 -4.62
N ASN A 53 21.62 10.32 -5.26
CA ASN A 53 21.48 10.50 -6.70
C ASN A 53 21.28 11.98 -7.11
N LYS A 54 21.30 12.92 -6.16
CA LYS A 54 21.07 14.37 -6.38
C LYS A 54 19.75 14.65 -7.10
N ILE A 55 18.73 13.85 -6.83
CA ILE A 55 17.38 14.03 -7.39
C ILE A 55 16.65 15.07 -6.53
N SER A 56 16.05 16.08 -7.16
CA SER A 56 15.22 17.05 -6.44
C SER A 56 13.86 16.45 -6.11
N TYR A 57 13.41 16.60 -4.86
CA TYR A 57 12.10 16.15 -4.38
C TYR A 57 11.58 17.09 -3.28
N ASN A 58 10.27 17.07 -3.06
CA ASN A 58 9.64 17.81 -1.97
C ASN A 58 9.67 16.97 -0.68
N LYS A 59 10.64 17.25 0.19
CA LYS A 59 10.83 16.47 1.43
C LYS A 59 9.61 16.47 2.34
N GLU A 60 8.98 17.63 2.56
CA GLU A 60 7.83 17.75 3.46
C GLU A 60 6.63 16.94 2.93
N GLU A 61 6.38 16.98 1.63
CA GLU A 61 5.31 16.20 1.00
C GLU A 61 5.58 14.69 1.07
N MET A 62 6.84 14.27 0.89
CA MET A 62 7.22 12.88 1.04
C MET A 62 7.11 12.40 2.49
N GLU A 63 7.51 13.21 3.48
CA GLU A 63 7.28 12.89 4.89
C GLU A 63 5.79 12.73 5.21
N LYS A 64 4.92 13.58 4.64
CA LYS A 64 3.46 13.44 4.78
C LYS A 64 2.94 12.16 4.15
N LEU A 65 3.44 11.78 2.96
CA LEU A 65 3.09 10.53 2.30
C LEU A 65 3.44 9.32 3.18
N PHE A 66 4.68 9.26 3.69
CA PHE A 66 5.14 8.14 4.50
C PHE A 66 4.47 8.06 5.89
N LYS A 67 3.94 9.17 6.39
CA LYS A 67 3.19 9.25 7.66
C LYS A 67 1.68 9.33 7.46
N GLN A 68 1.17 8.95 6.29
CA GLN A 68 -0.26 9.04 6.02
C GLN A 68 -1.06 8.14 6.97
N ASN A 69 -2.29 8.56 7.26
CA ASN A 69 -3.19 7.85 8.15
C ASN A 69 -4.49 7.54 7.41
N ILE A 70 -4.99 6.32 7.58
CA ILE A 70 -6.29 5.89 7.07
C ILE A 70 -7.12 5.49 8.27
N LYS A 71 -8.30 6.10 8.39
CA LYS A 71 -9.24 5.79 9.47
C LYS A 71 -9.61 4.31 9.44
N LYS A 72 -9.96 3.79 10.62
CA LYS A 72 -10.45 2.43 10.81
C LYS A 72 -11.68 2.13 9.95
N ILE A 73 -11.58 1.06 9.16
CA ILE A 73 -12.58 0.59 8.21
C ILE A 73 -12.85 -0.89 8.50
N THR A 74 -14.10 -1.24 8.75
CA THR A 74 -14.54 -2.64 8.81
C THR A 74 -15.04 -3.08 7.44
N LEU A 75 -14.49 -4.17 6.91
CA LEU A 75 -14.84 -4.71 5.60
C LEU A 75 -16.11 -5.57 5.67
N GLY A 76 -17.03 -5.34 4.74
CA GLY A 76 -18.21 -6.19 4.56
C GLY A 76 -17.88 -7.60 4.06
N LYS A 77 -18.91 -8.46 3.97
CA LYS A 77 -18.76 -9.88 3.58
C LYS A 77 -18.16 -10.11 2.18
N ASN A 78 -18.27 -9.13 1.29
CA ASN A 78 -17.79 -9.18 -0.09
C ASN A 78 -16.88 -7.99 -0.42
N GLU A 79 -16.35 -7.30 0.60
CA GLU A 79 -15.47 -6.15 0.43
C GLU A 79 -14.01 -6.53 0.70
N PHE A 80 -13.11 -5.93 -0.07
CA PHE A 80 -11.68 -6.02 0.09
C PHE A 80 -11.12 -4.60 0.23
N PHE A 81 -10.01 -4.45 0.94
CA PHE A 81 -9.22 -3.22 0.92
C PHE A 81 -7.98 -3.44 0.05
N VAL A 82 -7.73 -2.51 -0.87
CA VAL A 82 -6.62 -2.62 -1.83
C VAL A 82 -5.75 -1.37 -1.84
N SER A 83 -4.48 -1.57 -2.14
CA SER A 83 -3.52 -0.50 -2.46
C SER A 83 -2.52 -1.00 -3.47
N GLY A 84 -2.00 -0.12 -4.33
CA GLY A 84 -0.78 -0.42 -5.06
C GLY A 84 0.44 -0.40 -4.13
N ASP A 85 1.53 -1.02 -4.60
CA ASP A 85 2.79 -1.07 -3.85
C ASP A 85 3.48 0.31 -3.80
N ASP A 86 3.17 1.20 -4.76
CA ASP A 86 3.58 2.61 -4.76
C ASP A 86 2.42 3.50 -4.34
N TRP A 87 2.42 3.93 -3.08
CA TRP A 87 1.27 4.60 -2.48
C TRP A 87 1.02 6.01 -3.03
N LEU A 88 2.05 6.68 -3.55
CA LEU A 88 1.86 7.99 -4.20
C LEU A 88 1.08 7.87 -5.50
N ARG A 89 1.19 6.73 -6.19
CA ARG A 89 0.62 6.51 -7.52
C ARG A 89 -0.59 5.58 -7.50
N SER A 90 -1.06 5.19 -6.33
CA SER A 90 -2.17 4.26 -6.21
C SER A 90 -3.18 4.75 -5.21
N ASP A 91 -4.44 4.49 -5.52
CA ASP A 91 -5.53 4.74 -4.59
C ASP A 91 -5.59 3.62 -3.55
N GLN A 92 -5.82 4.01 -2.29
CA GLN A 92 -6.17 3.10 -1.21
C GLN A 92 -7.69 3.09 -1.08
N MET A 93 -8.34 1.99 -1.47
CA MET A 93 -9.79 1.95 -1.57
C MET A 93 -10.41 0.61 -1.19
N LYS A 94 -11.71 0.64 -0.91
CA LYS A 94 -12.53 -0.56 -0.83
C LYS A 94 -13.04 -0.95 -2.20
N ILE A 95 -12.95 -2.23 -2.52
CA ILE A 95 -13.56 -2.83 -3.71
C ILE A 95 -14.47 -3.99 -3.32
N LYS A 96 -15.34 -4.42 -4.22
CA LYS A 96 -16.19 -5.60 -4.04
C LYS A 96 -15.63 -6.79 -4.83
N THR A 97 -16.04 -8.00 -4.46
CA THR A 97 -15.67 -9.23 -5.18
C THR A 97 -15.94 -9.16 -6.69
N GLY A 98 -17.06 -8.53 -7.09
CA GLY A 98 -17.42 -8.38 -8.51
C GLY A 98 -16.52 -7.44 -9.31
N ASP A 99 -15.70 -6.62 -8.64
CA ASP A 99 -14.73 -5.73 -9.29
C ASP A 99 -13.43 -6.46 -9.65
N ILE A 100 -13.20 -7.66 -9.09
CA ILE A 100 -12.00 -8.47 -9.30
C ILE A 100 -12.19 -9.35 -10.54
N ILE A 101 -11.46 -9.03 -11.60
CA ILE A 101 -11.52 -9.76 -12.88
C ILE A 101 -10.49 -10.88 -13.02
N GLY A 102 -9.53 -10.98 -12.09
CA GLY A 102 -8.46 -11.97 -12.11
C GLY A 102 -7.44 -11.77 -10.99
N ILE A 103 -6.58 -12.77 -10.79
CA ILE A 103 -5.53 -12.76 -9.76
C ILE A 103 -4.17 -12.96 -10.45
N VAL A 104 -3.22 -12.09 -10.14
CA VAL A 104 -1.83 -12.23 -10.57
C VAL A 104 -1.11 -13.16 -9.59
N ILE A 105 -0.69 -14.33 -10.07
CA ILE A 105 0.04 -15.34 -9.25
C ILE A 105 1.56 -15.08 -9.21
N GLY A 106 2.04 -14.15 -10.04
CA GLY A 106 3.45 -13.79 -10.17
C GLY A 106 3.92 -13.94 -11.61
N TYR A 107 5.24 -14.03 -11.79
CA TYR A 107 5.87 -14.23 -13.09
C TYR A 107 6.70 -15.53 -13.07
N LYS A 108 6.74 -16.23 -14.19
CA LYS A 108 7.61 -17.38 -14.37
C LYS A 108 8.95 -16.90 -14.89
N ASN A 109 10.03 -17.17 -14.15
CA ASN A 109 11.38 -17.00 -14.69
C ASN A 109 11.54 -17.90 -15.91
N LYS A 110 11.79 -17.28 -17.07
CA LYS A 110 12.35 -18.01 -18.22
C LYS A 110 13.85 -18.06 -17.97
N ASN A 111 14.30 -19.18 -17.40
CA ASN A 111 15.69 -19.58 -17.55
C ASN A 111 15.95 -19.88 -19.03
#